data_AF-F0ZQB1-F1
#
_entry.id   AF-F0ZQB1-F1
#
_cell.length_a   1.000
_cell.length_b   1.000
_cell.length_c   1.000
_cell.angle_alpha   90.00
_cell.angle_beta   90.00
_cell.angle_gamma   90.00
#
_symmetry.space_group_name_H-M   'P 1'
#
loop_
_entity.id
_entity.type
_entity.pdbx_description
1 polymer ?
#
loop_
_entity_poly.entity_id
_entity_poly.type
_entity_poly.pdbx_seq_one_letter_code
_entity_poly.pdbx_strand_id
1 'polypeptide(L)'
;MDKLFFGIWRNVYLNDQIFQHLKLIKKNIYIKLNNQDDFKNLKLNIYYPFVVELHTKIYFNFDALPNLYRLQIENKNNSYNNILEIKIPQSVKELIYNLDSCIKISSSSVETLIFGFKFNQPLSAGVIPPSVETLIFGEDFNQPLSAGVIPSSVKKIIFGEYFNQIITKDVLPCSIKYLVFGNKFKKEVFLPESVKKVYFVNNEYDLGLCVYNKNKTILEINNKKLKKRKRE
;
A
#
# COMPACT_ATOMS: atom_id res chain seq x y z
N MET A 1 32.33 39.47 -30.66
CA MET A 1 31.71 38.25 -31.23
C MET A 1 31.86 37.08 -30.26
N ASP A 2 33.06 36.82 -29.75
CA ASP A 2 33.36 35.59 -28.97
C ASP A 2 32.59 35.44 -27.66
N LYS A 3 32.40 36.53 -26.88
CA LYS A 3 31.65 36.47 -25.61
C LYS A 3 30.19 36.02 -25.80
N LEU A 4 29.54 36.47 -26.87
CA LEU A 4 28.16 36.10 -27.17
C LEU A 4 28.07 34.64 -27.62
N PHE A 5 29.00 34.21 -28.49
CA PHE A 5 29.10 32.83 -28.93
C PHE A 5 29.31 31.85 -27.77
N PHE A 6 30.28 32.11 -26.89
CA PHE A 6 30.52 31.26 -25.71
C PHE A 6 29.34 31.29 -24.72
N GLY A 7 28.65 32.42 -24.60
CA GLY A 7 27.44 32.53 -23.79
C GLY A 7 26.30 31.63 -24.32
N ILE A 8 26.03 31.71 -25.63
CA ILE A 8 24.99 30.90 -26.28
C ILE A 8 25.37 29.41 -26.22
N TRP A 9 26.60 29.05 -26.57
CA TRP A 9 27.09 27.68 -26.55
C TRP A 9 27.02 27.07 -25.14
N ARG A 10 27.46 27.80 -24.12
CA ARG A 10 27.36 27.37 -22.71
C ARG A 10 25.90 27.12 -22.31
N ASN A 11 24.99 28.01 -22.69
CA ASN A 11 23.57 27.84 -22.36
C ASN A 11 22.95 26.63 -23.04
N VAL A 12 23.29 26.39 -24.32
CA VAL A 12 22.83 25.19 -25.05
C VAL A 12 23.38 23.92 -24.39
N TYR A 13 24.67 23.89 -24.05
CA TYR A 13 25.29 22.75 -23.37
C TYR A 13 24.66 22.49 -22.00
N LEU A 14 24.49 23.53 -21.17
CA LEU A 14 23.87 23.39 -19.85
C LEU A 14 22.42 22.89 -19.95
N ASN A 15 21.66 23.40 -20.91
CA ASN A 15 20.30 22.91 -21.16
C ASN A 15 20.29 21.43 -21.54
N ASP A 16 21.18 21.00 -22.44
CA ASP A 16 21.30 19.58 -22.80
C ASP A 16 21.63 18.71 -21.58
N GLN A 17 22.62 19.13 -20.77
CA GLN A 17 22.96 18.42 -19.54
C GLN A 17 21.77 18.36 -18.55
N ILE A 18 21.04 19.47 -18.37
CA ILE A 18 19.83 19.48 -17.54
C ILE A 18 18.80 18.47 -18.07
N PHE A 19 18.54 18.44 -19.37
CA PHE A 19 17.59 17.49 -19.96
C PHE A 19 18.05 16.03 -19.77
N GLN A 20 19.34 15.74 -19.92
CA GLN A 20 19.89 14.41 -19.65
C GLN A 20 19.69 13.99 -18.19
N HIS A 21 20.03 14.86 -17.23
CA HIS A 21 19.84 14.58 -15.81
C HIS A 21 18.34 14.43 -15.46
N LEU A 22 17.45 15.26 -15.99
CA LEU A 22 16.01 15.12 -15.78
C LEU A 22 15.47 13.78 -16.32
N LYS A 23 15.97 13.33 -17.48
CA LYS A 23 15.63 12.02 -18.04
C LYS A 23 16.11 10.88 -17.14
N LEU A 24 17.32 10.99 -16.59
CA LEU A 24 17.88 10.00 -15.67
C LEU A 24 17.17 9.98 -14.32
N ILE A 25 16.81 11.14 -13.77
CA ILE A 25 15.96 11.23 -12.57
C ILE A 25 14.66 10.50 -12.82
N LYS A 26 13.93 10.84 -13.90
CA LYS A 26 12.66 10.17 -14.26
C LYS A 26 12.79 8.65 -14.34
N LYS A 27 13.92 8.14 -14.85
CA LYS A 27 14.20 6.71 -14.93
C LYS A 27 14.48 6.06 -13.57
N ASN A 28 14.98 6.83 -12.60
CA ASN A 28 15.35 6.35 -11.26
C ASN A 28 14.35 6.73 -10.15
N ILE A 29 13.18 7.30 -10.49
CA ILE A 29 12.09 7.55 -9.51
C ILE A 29 11.57 6.24 -8.94
N TYR A 30 11.47 5.21 -9.80
CA TYR A 30 11.09 3.85 -9.45
C TYR A 30 12.31 2.93 -9.59
N ILE A 31 12.63 2.19 -8.53
CA ILE A 31 13.70 1.18 -8.55
C ILE A 31 13.19 -0.16 -8.05
N LYS A 32 13.70 -1.22 -8.67
CA LYS A 32 13.48 -2.60 -8.25
C LYS A 32 14.80 -3.22 -7.76
N LEU A 33 14.78 -3.76 -6.55
CA LEU A 33 15.90 -4.46 -5.92
C LEU A 33 15.58 -5.94 -5.78
N ASN A 34 16.37 -6.78 -6.44
CA ASN A 34 16.20 -8.23 -6.43
C ASN A 34 17.23 -8.96 -5.56
N ASN A 35 18.39 -8.33 -5.29
CA ASN A 35 19.47 -8.90 -4.51
C ASN A 35 20.22 -7.82 -3.71
N GLN A 36 21.19 -8.22 -2.89
CA GLN A 36 21.98 -7.28 -2.08
C GLN A 36 22.89 -6.38 -2.92
N ASP A 37 23.35 -6.83 -4.09
CA ASP A 37 24.24 -6.05 -4.95
C ASP A 37 23.49 -4.91 -5.66
N ASP A 38 22.23 -5.11 -6.02
CA ASP A 38 21.34 -4.05 -6.51
C ASP A 38 21.26 -2.91 -5.49
N PHE A 39 21.18 -3.24 -4.20
CA PHE A 39 21.14 -2.24 -3.12
C PHE A 39 22.48 -1.50 -2.95
N LYS A 40 23.62 -2.22 -3.05
CA LYS A 40 24.95 -1.59 -3.03
C LYS A 40 25.12 -0.62 -4.20
N ASN A 41 24.73 -1.05 -5.41
CA ASN A 41 24.79 -0.22 -6.62
C ASN A 41 23.87 1.00 -6.51
N LEU A 42 22.68 0.82 -5.93
CA LEU A 42 21.75 1.90 -5.70
C LEU A 42 22.34 3.00 -4.81
N LYS A 43 23.04 2.64 -3.72
CA LYS A 43 23.69 3.63 -2.83
C LYS A 43 24.78 4.46 -3.51
N LEU A 44 25.41 3.92 -4.55
CA LEU A 44 26.46 4.62 -5.31
C LEU A 44 25.88 5.54 -6.40
N ASN A 45 24.58 5.46 -6.67
CA ASN A 45 23.92 6.22 -7.72
C ASN A 45 23.65 7.67 -7.25
N ILE A 46 24.10 8.66 -8.02
CA ILE A 46 23.87 10.09 -7.72
C ILE A 46 22.38 10.47 -7.64
N TYR A 47 21.49 9.65 -8.23
CA TYR A 47 20.04 9.86 -8.19
C TYR A 47 19.36 9.17 -7.01
N TYR A 48 20.11 8.49 -6.13
CA TYR A 48 19.63 7.81 -4.94
C TYR A 48 18.71 8.65 -4.02
N PRO A 49 18.95 9.96 -3.81
CA PRO A 49 18.03 10.78 -3.01
C PRO A 49 16.67 11.04 -3.68
N PHE A 50 16.52 10.81 -4.98
CA PHE A 50 15.31 11.10 -5.74
C PHE A 50 14.39 9.88 -5.91
N VAL A 51 14.70 8.77 -5.25
CA VAL A 51 13.89 7.55 -5.29
C VAL A 51 12.62 7.78 -4.49
N VAL A 52 11.47 7.66 -5.16
CA VAL A 52 10.13 7.87 -4.57
C VAL A 52 9.38 6.56 -4.43
N GLU A 53 9.63 5.61 -5.34
CA GLU A 53 9.00 4.29 -5.33
C GLU A 53 10.06 3.19 -5.35
N LEU A 54 9.95 2.24 -4.43
CA LEU A 54 10.88 1.14 -4.28
C LEU A 54 10.12 -0.18 -4.26
N HIS A 55 10.52 -1.11 -5.13
CA HIS A 55 10.13 -2.50 -5.05
C HIS A 55 11.32 -3.34 -4.61
N THR A 56 11.21 -4.05 -3.50
CA THR A 56 12.27 -4.92 -2.99
C THR A 56 11.81 -6.36 -2.77
N LYS A 57 12.72 -7.28 -3.06
CA LYS A 57 12.62 -8.71 -2.73
C LYS A 57 13.52 -9.14 -1.57
N ILE A 58 14.26 -8.19 -1.01
CA ILE A 58 15.20 -8.40 0.10
C ILE A 58 14.88 -7.45 1.25
N TYR A 59 15.14 -7.89 2.47
CA TYR A 59 15.10 -7.01 3.64
C TYR A 59 16.43 -6.26 3.79
N PHE A 60 16.35 -4.96 4.04
CA PHE A 60 17.50 -4.13 4.37
C PHE A 60 17.06 -2.93 5.21
N ASN A 61 18.03 -2.21 5.79
CA ASN A 61 17.72 -0.98 6.51
C ASN A 61 17.35 0.14 5.52
N PHE A 62 16.10 0.59 5.59
CA PHE A 62 15.52 1.61 4.72
C PHE A 62 15.82 3.06 5.16
N ASP A 63 16.50 3.29 6.29
CA ASP A 63 16.79 4.64 6.85
C ASP A 63 17.49 5.59 5.87
N ALA A 64 18.12 5.04 4.83
CA ALA A 64 18.87 5.80 3.86
C ALA A 64 18.01 6.38 2.71
N LEU A 65 16.69 6.20 2.66
CA LEU A 65 15.82 6.70 1.57
C LEU A 65 14.87 7.81 2.05
N PRO A 66 15.31 9.08 2.07
CA PRO A 66 14.56 10.17 2.70
C PRO A 66 13.27 10.54 1.97
N ASN A 67 13.21 10.35 0.64
CA ASN A 67 12.07 10.74 -0.19
C ASN A 67 11.19 9.55 -0.62
N LEU A 68 11.41 8.37 -0.03
CA LEU A 68 10.66 7.18 -0.38
C LEU A 68 9.21 7.29 0.07
N TYR A 69 8.30 7.46 -0.87
CA TYR A 69 6.86 7.60 -0.62
C TYR A 69 6.14 6.25 -0.65
N ARG A 70 6.46 5.40 -1.64
CA ARG A 70 5.84 4.09 -1.84
C ARG A 70 6.86 2.97 -1.70
N LEU A 71 6.57 1.99 -0.86
CA LEU A 71 7.39 0.80 -0.69
C LEU A 71 6.57 -0.44 -1.03
N GLN A 72 7.11 -1.29 -1.90
CA GLN A 72 6.58 -2.60 -2.21
C GLN A 72 7.58 -3.67 -1.77
N ILE A 73 7.13 -4.59 -0.92
CA ILE A 73 7.93 -5.69 -0.40
C ILE A 73 7.34 -7.00 -0.95
N GLU A 74 8.18 -7.87 -1.50
CA GLU A 74 7.76 -9.14 -2.09
C GLU A 74 8.64 -10.29 -1.62
N ASN A 75 8.05 -11.49 -1.50
CA ASN A 75 8.77 -12.70 -1.15
C ASN A 75 9.86 -13.07 -2.19
N LYS A 76 11.04 -13.46 -1.69
CA LYS A 76 12.05 -14.20 -2.46
C LYS A 76 12.82 -15.16 -1.56
N ASN A 77 12.81 -16.45 -1.94
CA ASN A 77 13.70 -17.51 -1.47
C ASN A 77 14.13 -17.39 0.00
N ASN A 78 13.17 -17.37 0.93
CA ASN A 78 13.41 -17.38 2.38
C ASN A 78 14.01 -16.11 3.01
N SER A 79 14.12 -14.99 2.28
CA SER A 79 14.78 -13.74 2.77
C SER A 79 14.13 -13.12 4.01
N TYR A 80 12.87 -13.48 4.32
CA TYR A 80 12.10 -12.91 5.43
C TYR A 80 11.72 -13.94 6.51
N ASN A 81 12.15 -15.21 6.39
CA ASN A 81 11.65 -16.31 7.23
C ASN A 81 11.97 -16.17 8.73
N ASN A 82 12.99 -15.39 9.08
CA ASN A 82 13.41 -15.16 10.46
C ASN A 82 13.08 -13.74 10.98
N ILE A 83 12.33 -12.95 10.20
CA ILE A 83 12.01 -11.57 10.55
C ILE A 83 10.66 -11.54 11.26
N LEU A 84 10.69 -11.09 12.51
CA LEU A 84 9.48 -10.92 13.33
C LEU A 84 8.83 -9.54 13.16
N GLU A 85 9.63 -8.54 12.80
CA GLU A 85 9.20 -7.15 12.66
C GLU A 85 9.93 -6.44 11.52
N ILE A 86 9.18 -5.77 10.64
CA ILE A 86 9.70 -4.92 9.57
C ILE A 86 9.54 -3.47 9.98
N LYS A 87 10.65 -2.74 10.06
CA LYS A 87 10.66 -1.29 10.29
C LYS A 87 10.55 -0.55 8.98
N ILE A 88 9.55 0.33 8.88
CA ILE A 88 9.29 1.13 7.68
C ILE A 88 9.71 2.58 7.95
N PRO A 89 10.44 3.24 7.02
CA PRO A 89 10.81 4.64 7.17
C PRO A 89 9.62 5.57 7.32
N GLN A 90 9.84 6.69 8.03
CA GLN A 90 8.82 7.72 8.24
C GLN A 90 8.39 8.45 6.95
N SER A 91 9.20 8.36 5.88
CA SER A 91 8.87 8.92 4.56
C SER A 91 7.78 8.13 3.84
N VAL A 92 7.63 6.83 4.13
CA VAL A 92 6.69 5.95 3.43
C VAL A 92 5.28 6.23 3.88
N LYS A 93 4.41 6.50 2.91
CA LYS A 93 2.97 6.71 3.09
C LYS A 93 2.14 5.53 2.58
N GLU A 94 2.66 4.81 1.60
CA GLU A 94 2.00 3.65 1.01
C GLU A 94 2.89 2.43 1.02
N LEU A 95 2.38 1.36 1.61
CA LEU A 95 3.06 0.07 1.72
C LEU A 95 2.26 -1.01 0.99
N ILE A 96 2.91 -1.66 0.03
CA ILE A 96 2.42 -2.87 -0.63
C ILE A 96 3.15 -4.06 -0.03
N TYR A 97 2.43 -4.87 0.73
CA TYR A 97 2.91 -6.02 1.48
C TYR A 97 2.57 -7.31 0.73
N ASN A 98 3.47 -7.77 -0.14
CA ASN A 98 3.33 -9.00 -0.91
C ASN A 98 4.19 -10.14 -0.31
N LEU A 99 4.10 -10.30 1.01
CA LEU A 99 4.70 -11.43 1.71
C LEU A 99 3.61 -12.43 2.05
N ASP A 100 3.88 -13.72 1.91
CA ASP A 100 2.96 -14.81 2.27
C ASP A 100 3.04 -15.17 3.76
N SER A 101 3.64 -14.30 4.58
CA SER A 101 3.86 -14.46 6.02
C SER A 101 3.20 -13.31 6.78
N CYS A 102 2.82 -13.53 8.04
CA CYS A 102 2.30 -12.48 8.91
C CYS A 102 3.44 -11.92 9.77
N ILE A 103 4.04 -10.81 9.33
CA ILE A 103 5.15 -10.14 10.04
C ILE A 103 4.66 -8.79 10.55
N LYS A 104 5.00 -8.45 11.79
CA LYS A 104 4.62 -7.16 12.38
C LYS A 104 5.24 -6.01 11.59
N ILE A 105 4.44 -4.98 11.28
CA ILE A 105 4.91 -3.80 10.57
C ILE A 105 5.01 -2.65 11.57
N SER A 106 6.24 -2.18 11.81
CA SER A 106 6.50 -1.04 12.68
C SER A 106 6.66 0.23 11.84
N SER A 107 5.63 1.05 11.87
CA SER A 107 5.58 2.37 11.24
C SER A 107 4.63 3.29 11.99
N SER A 108 4.90 4.59 11.92
CA SER A 108 3.98 5.65 12.37
C SER A 108 3.56 6.58 11.23
N SER A 109 3.98 6.31 9.99
CA SER A 109 3.75 7.19 8.83
C SER A 109 2.92 6.57 7.72
N VAL A 110 2.85 5.24 7.65
CA VAL A 110 2.11 4.52 6.60
C VAL A 110 0.62 4.79 6.77
N GLU A 111 0.02 5.43 5.77
CA GLU A 111 -1.40 5.80 5.71
C GLU A 111 -2.21 4.76 4.92
N THR A 112 -1.59 4.12 3.91
CA THR A 112 -2.21 3.09 3.08
C THR A 112 -1.41 1.80 3.14
N LEU A 113 -2.07 0.71 3.57
CA LEU A 113 -1.51 -0.64 3.56
C LEU A 113 -2.31 -1.53 2.60
N ILE A 114 -1.58 -2.15 1.67
CA ILE A 114 -2.14 -3.06 0.66
C ILE A 114 -1.49 -4.42 0.84
N PHE A 115 -2.28 -5.43 1.21
CA PHE A 115 -1.84 -6.81 1.21
C PHE A 115 -1.85 -7.38 -0.22
N GLY A 116 -0.85 -8.19 -0.55
CA GLY A 116 -0.72 -8.81 -1.86
C GLY A 116 -1.84 -9.80 -2.16
N PHE A 117 -2.09 -10.04 -3.45
CA PHE A 117 -3.21 -10.86 -3.93
C PHE A 117 -3.35 -12.22 -3.23
N LYS A 118 -2.23 -12.91 -2.97
CA LYS A 118 -2.20 -14.25 -2.35
C LYS A 118 -2.15 -14.25 -0.82
N PHE A 119 -2.16 -13.08 -0.18
CA PHE A 119 -2.07 -13.00 1.27
C PHE A 119 -3.34 -13.56 1.92
N ASN A 120 -3.20 -14.69 2.62
CA ASN A 120 -4.29 -15.34 3.33
C ASN A 120 -3.86 -15.85 4.72
N GLN A 121 -2.94 -15.13 5.36
CA GLN A 121 -2.45 -15.48 6.70
C GLN A 121 -3.31 -14.85 7.80
N PRO A 122 -3.48 -15.52 8.97
CA PRO A 122 -4.20 -14.94 10.09
C PRO A 122 -3.46 -13.70 10.61
N LEU A 123 -4.23 -12.67 10.96
CA LEU A 123 -3.70 -11.41 11.50
C LEU A 123 -3.94 -11.32 13.00
N SER A 124 -2.91 -10.94 13.74
CA SER A 124 -2.97 -10.62 15.17
C SER A 124 -2.97 -9.11 15.41
N ALA A 125 -3.42 -8.70 16.59
CA ALA A 125 -3.39 -7.31 17.00
C ALA A 125 -1.96 -6.75 16.98
N GLY A 126 -1.81 -5.53 16.45
CA GLY A 126 -0.53 -4.84 16.34
C GLY A 126 0.31 -5.18 15.10
N VAL A 127 -0.13 -6.10 14.22
CA VAL A 127 0.53 -6.36 12.93
C VAL A 127 0.37 -5.17 11.97
N ILE A 128 -0.83 -4.60 11.94
CA ILE A 128 -1.14 -3.42 11.12
C ILE A 128 -0.72 -2.17 11.90
N PRO A 129 0.07 -1.24 11.29
CA PRO A 129 0.52 -0.03 11.96
C PRO A 129 -0.65 0.87 12.39
N PRO A 130 -0.54 1.57 13.53
CA PRO A 130 -1.62 2.42 14.06
C PRO A 130 -1.82 3.72 13.27
N SER A 131 -0.98 4.02 12.28
CA SER A 131 -1.14 5.16 11.37
C SER A 131 -1.99 4.85 10.14
N VAL A 132 -2.30 3.57 9.88
CA VAL A 132 -3.00 3.15 8.66
C VAL A 132 -4.43 3.69 8.67
N GLU A 133 -4.80 4.42 7.62
CA GLU A 133 -6.14 4.95 7.41
C GLU A 133 -6.90 4.16 6.34
N THR A 134 -6.20 3.63 5.34
CA THR A 134 -6.76 2.80 4.28
C THR A 134 -6.12 1.41 4.31
N LEU A 135 -6.95 0.39 4.51
CA LEU A 135 -6.53 -1.01 4.53
C LEU A 135 -7.16 -1.75 3.35
N ILE A 136 -6.30 -2.40 2.56
CA ILE A 136 -6.72 -3.19 1.40
C ILE A 136 -6.22 -4.61 1.57
N PHE A 137 -7.13 -5.57 1.59
CA PHE A 137 -6.82 -6.98 1.65
C PHE A 137 -6.57 -7.55 0.24
N GLY A 138 -5.71 -8.57 0.18
CA GLY A 138 -5.52 -9.38 -1.01
C GLY A 138 -6.78 -10.14 -1.40
N GLU A 139 -6.86 -10.55 -2.67
CA GLU A 139 -8.00 -11.26 -3.24
C GLU A 139 -8.31 -12.57 -2.48
N ASP A 140 -7.28 -13.34 -2.15
CA ASP A 140 -7.38 -14.65 -1.50
C ASP A 140 -7.65 -14.56 0.01
N PHE A 141 -7.63 -13.36 0.61
CA PHE A 141 -7.80 -13.20 2.05
C PHE A 141 -9.20 -13.66 2.50
N ASN A 142 -9.25 -14.72 3.30
CA ASN A 142 -10.48 -15.27 3.85
C ASN A 142 -10.29 -15.79 5.30
N GLN A 143 -9.44 -15.12 6.07
CA GLN A 143 -9.22 -15.45 7.48
C GLN A 143 -10.20 -14.70 8.39
N PRO A 144 -10.62 -15.29 9.52
CA PRO A 144 -11.43 -14.59 10.50
C PRO A 144 -10.62 -13.43 11.13
N LEU A 145 -11.33 -12.34 11.45
CA LEU A 145 -10.75 -11.17 12.11
C LEU A 145 -11.31 -11.05 13.52
N SER A 146 -10.42 -10.86 14.49
CA SER A 146 -10.79 -10.62 15.90
C SER A 146 -10.79 -9.13 16.22
N ALA A 147 -11.46 -8.76 17.32
CA ALA A 147 -11.44 -7.39 17.83
C ALA A 147 -10.00 -6.90 18.06
N GLY A 148 -9.72 -5.65 17.69
CA GLY A 148 -8.41 -5.02 17.84
C GLY A 148 -7.35 -5.40 16.79
N VAL A 149 -7.64 -6.32 15.86
CA VAL A 149 -6.74 -6.63 14.73
C VAL A 149 -6.63 -5.44 13.77
N ILE A 150 -7.75 -4.80 13.47
CA ILE A 150 -7.80 -3.59 12.65
C ILE A 150 -7.65 -2.36 13.58
N PRO A 151 -6.63 -1.51 13.37
CA PRO A 151 -6.42 -0.33 14.22
C PRO A 151 -7.57 0.68 14.15
N SER A 152 -7.76 1.44 15.24
CA SER A 152 -8.77 2.49 15.35
C SER A 152 -8.54 3.72 14.48
N SER A 153 -7.44 3.78 13.74
CA SER A 153 -7.14 4.81 12.75
C SER A 153 -7.82 4.53 11.40
N VAL A 154 -8.20 3.27 11.13
CA VAL A 154 -8.66 2.84 9.81
C VAL A 154 -10.03 3.45 9.48
N LYS A 155 -10.10 4.17 8.36
CA LYS A 155 -11.29 4.86 7.85
C LYS A 155 -11.89 4.15 6.63
N LYS A 156 -11.08 3.36 5.91
CA LYS A 156 -11.50 2.62 4.72
C LYS A 156 -10.94 1.21 4.74
N ILE A 157 -11.81 0.22 4.52
CA ILE A 157 -11.43 -1.19 4.32
C ILE A 157 -11.95 -1.67 2.97
N ILE A 158 -11.08 -2.32 2.21
CA ILE A 158 -11.46 -3.09 1.02
C ILE A 158 -11.09 -4.55 1.28
N PHE A 159 -12.11 -5.41 1.34
CA PHE A 159 -11.91 -6.86 1.39
C PHE A 159 -11.72 -7.46 0.00
N GLY A 160 -10.94 -8.54 -0.09
CA GLY A 160 -10.72 -9.30 -1.31
C GLY A 160 -11.96 -10.01 -1.85
N GLU A 161 -11.86 -10.59 -3.05
CA GLU A 161 -12.96 -11.32 -3.69
C GLU A 161 -13.46 -12.47 -2.83
N TYR A 162 -12.55 -13.25 -2.23
CA TYR A 162 -12.87 -14.50 -1.54
C TYR A 162 -13.29 -14.34 -0.08
N PHE A 163 -13.24 -13.13 0.48
CA PHE A 163 -13.58 -12.90 1.88
C PHE A 163 -15.06 -13.23 2.15
N ASN A 164 -15.31 -14.19 3.03
CA ASN A 164 -16.67 -14.65 3.37
C ASN A 164 -16.78 -15.07 4.85
N GLN A 165 -16.10 -14.34 5.74
CA GLN A 165 -16.14 -14.55 7.18
C GLN A 165 -17.18 -13.68 7.88
N ILE A 166 -17.62 -14.09 9.07
CA ILE A 166 -18.56 -13.32 9.90
C ILE A 166 -17.80 -12.13 10.53
N ILE A 167 -18.39 -10.94 10.48
CA ILE A 167 -17.87 -9.73 11.14
C ILE A 167 -18.81 -9.37 12.30
N THR A 168 -18.33 -9.59 13.52
CA THR A 168 -19.07 -9.30 14.76
C THR A 168 -18.89 -7.84 15.21
N LYS A 169 -19.62 -7.45 16.28
CA LYS A 169 -19.82 -6.07 16.74
C LYS A 169 -18.54 -5.26 16.99
N ASP A 170 -17.44 -5.91 17.34
CA ASP A 170 -16.20 -5.24 17.78
C ASP A 170 -15.01 -5.46 16.83
N VAL A 171 -15.24 -6.10 15.68
CA VAL A 171 -14.18 -6.38 14.69
C VAL A 171 -13.81 -5.14 13.89
N LEU A 172 -14.81 -4.34 13.51
CA LEU A 172 -14.59 -3.10 12.76
C LEU A 172 -14.36 -1.95 13.74
N PRO A 173 -13.35 -1.09 13.51
CA PRO A 173 -13.10 0.06 14.39
C PRO A 173 -14.21 1.11 14.24
N CYS A 174 -14.50 1.85 15.31
CA CYS A 174 -15.50 2.94 15.30
C CYS A 174 -15.13 4.14 14.40
N SER A 175 -13.93 4.16 13.83
CA SER A 175 -13.45 5.17 12.87
C SER A 175 -13.86 4.87 11.42
N ILE A 176 -14.34 3.65 11.14
CA ILE A 176 -14.58 3.18 9.77
C ILE A 176 -15.68 4.02 9.10
N LYS A 177 -15.41 4.51 7.88
CA LYS A 177 -16.35 5.31 7.08
C LYS A 177 -16.78 4.58 5.82
N TYR A 178 -15.88 3.82 5.22
CA TYR A 178 -16.08 3.16 3.94
C TYR A 178 -15.71 1.68 4.02
N LEU A 179 -16.61 0.83 3.55
CA LEU A 179 -16.42 -0.61 3.53
C LEU A 179 -16.73 -1.14 2.14
N VAL A 180 -15.84 -1.96 1.59
CA VAL A 180 -16.03 -2.61 0.29
C VAL A 180 -15.86 -4.10 0.47
N PHE A 181 -16.83 -4.87 0.00
CA PHE A 181 -16.79 -6.33 -0.03
C PHE A 181 -16.72 -6.85 -1.46
N GLY A 182 -15.96 -7.94 -1.63
CA GLY A 182 -15.93 -8.71 -2.87
C GLY A 182 -17.16 -9.62 -3.06
N ASN A 183 -17.21 -10.24 -4.24
CA ASN A 183 -18.38 -10.96 -4.75
C ASN A 183 -18.79 -12.18 -3.90
N LYS A 184 -17.84 -12.81 -3.21
CA LYS A 184 -18.09 -14.04 -2.45
C LYS A 184 -18.66 -13.78 -1.06
N PHE A 185 -18.70 -12.52 -0.60
CA PHE A 185 -19.23 -12.18 0.71
C PHE A 185 -20.75 -12.40 0.78
N LYS A 186 -21.18 -13.35 1.61
CA LYS A 186 -22.59 -13.76 1.78
C LYS A 186 -23.02 -13.75 3.25
N LYS A 187 -22.20 -13.23 4.16
CA LYS A 187 -22.47 -13.21 5.60
C LYS A 187 -23.14 -11.90 6.03
N GLU A 188 -23.75 -11.92 7.21
CA GLU A 188 -24.19 -10.70 7.87
C GLU A 188 -22.99 -9.93 8.42
N VAL A 189 -23.10 -8.60 8.43
CA VAL A 189 -22.08 -7.69 8.93
C VAL A 189 -22.70 -6.78 9.98
N PHE A 190 -22.06 -6.69 11.15
CA PHE A 190 -22.38 -5.64 12.10
C PHE A 190 -21.66 -4.36 11.68
N LEU A 191 -22.42 -3.29 11.44
CA LEU A 191 -21.87 -1.99 11.01
C LEU A 191 -21.86 -1.00 12.19
N PRO A 192 -20.69 -0.44 12.54
CA PRO A 192 -20.62 0.70 13.46
C PRO A 192 -21.38 1.91 12.90
N GLU A 193 -21.85 2.81 13.78
CA GLU A 193 -22.59 4.02 13.40
C GLU A 193 -21.79 4.97 12.51
N SER A 194 -20.47 4.89 12.55
CA SER A 194 -19.54 5.71 11.75
C SER A 194 -19.58 5.39 10.25
N VAL A 195 -20.11 4.22 9.86
CA VAL A 195 -20.13 3.75 8.48
C VAL A 195 -21.01 4.66 7.63
N LYS A 196 -20.39 5.36 6.67
CA LYS A 196 -21.09 6.23 5.74
C LYS A 196 -21.58 5.47 4.51
N LYS A 197 -20.73 4.60 3.96
CA LYS A 197 -21.03 3.86 2.72
C LYS A 197 -20.48 2.44 2.80
N VAL A 198 -21.28 1.51 2.27
CA VAL A 198 -20.91 0.10 2.07
C VAL A 198 -21.13 -0.24 0.60
N TYR A 199 -20.12 -0.85 -0.02
CA TYR A 199 -20.14 -1.26 -1.41
C TYR A 199 -19.99 -2.77 -1.51
N PHE A 200 -20.72 -3.36 -2.44
CA PHE A 200 -20.57 -4.75 -2.86
C PHE A 200 -20.17 -4.74 -4.31
N VAL A 201 -18.99 -5.27 -4.58
CA VAL A 201 -18.47 -5.41 -5.92
C VAL A 201 -19.04 -6.70 -6.53
N ASN A 202 -19.22 -6.73 -7.86
CA ASN A 202 -19.79 -7.87 -8.59
C ASN A 202 -18.79 -8.65 -9.47
N ASN A 203 -17.59 -8.11 -9.73
CA ASN A 203 -16.52 -8.78 -10.47
C ASN A 203 -15.11 -8.32 -10.02
N GLU A 204 -14.09 -9.12 -10.34
CA GLU A 204 -12.69 -8.89 -9.96
C GLU A 204 -12.12 -7.54 -10.48
N TYR A 205 -12.53 -7.14 -11.70
CA TYR A 205 -12.09 -5.89 -12.34
C TYR A 205 -12.49 -4.64 -11.56
N ASP A 206 -13.71 -4.61 -11.03
CA ASP A 206 -14.22 -3.52 -10.21
C ASP A 206 -13.48 -3.41 -8.86
N LEU A 207 -13.01 -4.54 -8.32
CA LEU A 207 -12.21 -4.58 -7.11
C LEU A 207 -10.83 -3.97 -7.37
N GLY A 208 -10.18 -4.36 -8.47
CA GLY A 208 -8.92 -3.76 -8.93
C GLY A 208 -9.04 -2.25 -9.15
N LEU A 209 -10.15 -1.77 -9.72
CA LEU A 209 -10.43 -0.34 -9.84
C LEU A 209 -10.57 0.36 -8.47
N CYS A 210 -11.16 -0.30 -7.46
CA CYS A 210 -11.23 0.23 -6.09
C CYS A 210 -9.86 0.32 -5.39
N VAL A 211 -8.91 -0.54 -5.78
CA VAL A 211 -7.56 -0.63 -5.20
C VAL A 211 -6.57 0.34 -5.86
N TYR A 212 -6.54 0.41 -7.19
CA TYR A 212 -5.48 1.13 -7.93
C TYR A 212 -5.84 2.56 -8.35
N ASN A 213 -7.11 2.97 -8.24
CA ASN A 213 -7.54 4.29 -8.69
C ASN A 213 -7.45 5.32 -7.55
N LYS A 214 -6.23 5.86 -7.34
CA LYS A 214 -5.91 6.82 -6.26
C LYS A 214 -6.66 8.16 -6.32
N ASN A 215 -7.21 8.54 -7.48
CA ASN A 215 -7.73 9.90 -7.72
C ASN A 215 -9.24 9.99 -8.00
N LYS A 216 -10.00 8.93 -7.79
CA LYS A 216 -11.47 9.02 -7.81
C LYS A 216 -12.01 8.38 -6.56
N THR A 217 -12.70 9.20 -5.77
CA THR A 217 -13.74 8.77 -4.84
C THR A 217 -14.39 7.51 -5.39
N ILE A 218 -14.20 6.41 -4.67
CA ILE A 218 -14.71 5.06 -4.92
C ILE A 218 -15.92 5.16 -5.82
N LEU A 219 -15.81 4.65 -7.06
CA LEU A 219 -16.95 4.48 -7.96
C LEU A 219 -18.10 4.00 -7.10
N GLU A 220 -19.20 4.76 -7.03
CA GLU A 220 -20.38 4.31 -6.31
C GLU A 220 -20.95 3.10 -7.06
N ILE A 221 -20.36 1.93 -6.81
CA ILE A 221 -20.83 0.66 -7.35
C ILE A 221 -22.04 0.29 -6.48
N ASN A 222 -23.16 0.89 -6.85
CA ASN A 222 -24.45 0.64 -6.26
C ASN A 222 -24.91 -0.75 -6.71
N ASN A 223 -24.86 -1.73 -5.82
CA ASN A 223 -25.73 -2.90 -5.94
C ASN A 223 -26.47 -3.17 -4.63
N LYS A 224 -27.80 -3.07 -4.73
CA LYS A 224 -28.80 -3.23 -3.67
C LYS A 224 -28.63 -4.59 -2.98
N LYS A 225 -28.13 -4.60 -1.74
CA LYS A 225 -28.42 -5.64 -0.73
C LYS A 225 -28.00 -5.18 0.68
N LEU A 226 -28.73 -4.19 1.20
CA LEU A 226 -28.71 -3.90 2.64
C LEU A 226 -30.12 -4.10 3.18
N LYS A 227 -30.41 -5.30 3.71
CA LYS A 227 -31.51 -5.46 4.67
C LYS A 227 -31.03 -4.90 6.00
N LYS A 228 -31.28 -3.60 6.25
CA LYS A 228 -31.18 -3.05 7.60
C LYS A 228 -32.33 -3.65 8.42
N ARG A 229 -32.04 -4.56 9.35
CA ARG A 229 -32.92 -4.77 10.49
C ARG A 229 -32.56 -3.72 11.53
N LYS A 230 -33.35 -2.65 11.60
CA LYS A 230 -33.54 -1.94 12.86
C LYS A 230 -34.33 -2.91 13.76
N ARG A 231 -33.79 -3.28 14.92
CA ARG A 231 -34.58 -3.77 16.06
C ARG A 231 -34.77 -2.53 16.95
N GLU A 232 -35.99 -2.04 17.13
CA GLU A 232 -36.94 -2.50 18.17
C GLU A 232 -36.29 -2.54 19.54
#